data_AF-A0A382BL33-F1
#
_entry.id   AF-A0A382BL33-F1
#
_cell.length_a   1.000
_cell.length_b   1.000
_cell.length_c   1.000
_cell.angle_alpha   90.00
_cell.angle_beta   90.00
_cell.angle_gamma   90.00
#
_symmetry.space_group_name_H-M   'P 1'
#
loop_
_entity.id
_entity.type
_entity.pdbx_description
1 polymer ?
#
loop_
_entity_poly.entity_id
_entity_poly.type
_entity_poly.pdbx_seq_one_letter_code
_entity_poly.pdbx_strand_id
1 'polypeptide(L)' 'PCRFIGVAINSRTAEEPAYRAERDRIKSEWNLPACDVFLENAEPLVDAVLEMRKD' A
#
# COMPACT_ATOMS: atom_id res chain seq x y z
N PRO A 1 -20.93 4.11 -3.18
CA PRO A 1 -19.87 3.08 -3.14
C PRO A 1 -18.48 3.69 -3.38
N CYS A 2 -17.53 3.46 -2.47
CA CYS A 2 -16.14 3.90 -2.63
C CYS A 2 -15.31 2.73 -3.19
N ARG A 3 -14.43 2.99 -4.17
CA ARG A 3 -13.52 1.98 -4.70
C ARG A 3 -12.31 1.85 -3.76
N PHE A 4 -12.04 0.63 -3.32
CA PHE A 4 -10.85 0.32 -2.54
C PHE A 4 -9.68 0.09 -3.50
N ILE A 5 -8.64 0.92 -3.42
CA ILE A 5 -7.56 0.98 -4.42
C ILE A 5 -6.17 0.63 -3.87
N GLY A 6 -6.01 0.52 -2.54
CA GLY A 6 -4.72 0.26 -1.91
C GLY A 6 -4.71 0.57 -0.42
N VAL A 7 -3.59 0.23 0.22
CA VAL A 7 -3.39 0.37 1.67
C VAL A 7 -2.13 1.17 1.97
N ALA A 8 -2.26 2.29 2.68
CA ALA A 8 -1.14 2.97 3.29
C ALA A 8 -0.82 2.32 4.65
N ILE A 9 0.42 1.87 4.83
CA ILE A 9 0.89 1.25 6.07
C ILE A 9 1.68 2.30 6.85
N ASN A 10 1.46 2.38 8.17
CA ASN A 10 2.33 3.17 9.05
C ASN A 10 3.21 2.21 9.85
N SER A 11 4.47 2.09 9.44
CA SER A 11 5.48 1.21 10.03
C SER A 11 6.41 1.92 11.02
N ARG A 12 6.07 3.14 11.46
CA ARG A 12 6.93 3.97 12.34
C ARG A 12 7.51 3.25 13.56
N THR A 13 6.78 2.31 14.14
CA THR A 13 7.20 1.55 15.33
C THR A 13 7.47 0.08 15.04
N ALA A 14 7.46 -0.33 13.78
CA ALA A 14 7.73 -1.69 13.36
C ALA A 14 9.20 -1.83 12.97
N GLU A 15 9.78 -3.00 13.24
CA GLU A 15 11.06 -3.35 12.65
C GLU A 15 10.89 -3.62 11.16
N GLU A 16 11.93 -3.33 10.37
CA GLU A 16 11.90 -3.46 8.91
C GLU A 16 11.45 -4.87 8.42
N PRO A 17 11.90 -5.99 9.03
CA PRO A 17 11.42 -7.32 8.62
C PRO A 17 9.93 -7.54 8.89
N ALA A 18 9.42 -7.02 10.01
CA ALA A 18 8.01 -7.13 10.37
C ALA A 18 7.13 -6.31 9.42
N TYR A 19 7.59 -5.10 9.06
CA TYR A 19 6.93 -4.27 8.04
C TYR A 19 6.88 -4.98 6.69
N ARG A 20 7.99 -5.54 6.20
CA ARG A 20 8.04 -6.24 4.91
C ARG A 20 7.08 -7.43 4.89
N ALA A 21 7.07 -8.24 5.94
CA ALA A 21 6.16 -9.38 6.07
C ALA A 21 4.69 -8.94 6.04
N GLU A 22 4.33 -7.89 6.77
CA GLU A 22 2.96 -7.37 6.80
C GLU A 22 2.53 -6.74 5.48
N ARG A 23 3.42 -5.97 4.85
CA ARG A 23 3.20 -5.40 3.51
C ARG A 23 2.93 -6.49 2.48
N ASP A 24 3.73 -7.56 2.48
CA ASP A 24 3.59 -8.65 1.52
C ASP A 24 2.31 -9.48 1.79
N ARG A 25 1.95 -9.67 3.07
CA ARG A 25 0.67 -10.27 3.48
C ARG A 25 -0.53 -9.48 2.96
N ILE A 26 -0.54 -8.16 3.17
CA ILE A 26 -1.61 -7.26 2.72
C ILE A 26 -1.72 -7.28 1.19
N LYS A 27 -0.59 -7.19 0.48
CA LYS A 27 -0.58 -7.27 -0.99
C LYS A 27 -1.18 -8.58 -1.49
N SER A 28 -0.84 -9.70 -0.87
CA SER A 28 -1.38 -11.02 -1.25
C SER A 28 -2.86 -11.18 -0.90
N GLU A 29 -3.30 -10.67 0.24
CA GLU A 29 -4.69 -10.79 0.71
C GLU A 29 -5.64 -9.97 -0.16
N TRP A 30 -5.25 -8.74 -0.49
CA TRP A 30 -6.14 -7.79 -1.16
C TRP A 30 -5.89 -7.68 -2.66
N ASN A 31 -4.78 -8.22 -3.15
CA ASN A 31 -4.32 -8.04 -4.54
C ASN A 31 -4.30 -6.56 -4.97
N LEU A 32 -3.90 -5.69 -4.05
CA LEU A 32 -3.85 -4.24 -4.20
C LEU A 32 -2.50 -3.72 -3.68
N PRO A 33 -2.04 -2.55 -4.15
CA PRO A 33 -0.80 -1.96 -3.68
C PRO A 33 -0.88 -1.63 -2.19
N ALA A 34 0.21 -1.96 -1.49
CA ALA A 34 0.42 -1.56 -0.10
C ALA A 34 1.86 -1.08 0.10
N CYS A 35 2.04 0.07 0.73
CA CYS A 35 3.35 0.61 1.06
C CYS A 35 3.27 1.53 2.28
N ASP A 36 4.40 1.70 2.96
CA ASP A 36 4.58 2.82 3.87
C ASP A 36 5.05 4.05 3.11
N VAL A 37 4.19 5.07 3.09
CA VAL A 37 4.41 6.32 2.36
C VAL A 37 5.54 7.18 2.94
N PHE A 38 5.88 7.00 4.21
CA PHE A 38 6.93 7.73 4.91
C PHE A 38 8.28 7.01 4.82
N LEU A 39 8.28 5.68 4.90
CA LEU A 39 9.50 4.87 4.87
C LEU A 39 9.99 4.59 3.45
N GLU A 40 9.07 4.29 2.53
CA GLU A 40 9.37 4.02 1.12
C GLU A 40 9.00 5.25 0.28
N ASN A 41 7.83 5.23 -0.36
CA ASN A 41 7.27 6.34 -1.10
C ASN A 41 5.76 6.10 -1.30
N ALA A 42 5.04 7.12 -1.78
CA ALA A 42 3.61 7.01 -2.07
C ALA A 42 3.28 6.56 -3.50
N GLU A 43 4.28 6.30 -4.34
CA GLU A 43 4.13 6.05 -5.79
C GLU A 43 3.14 4.92 -6.09
N PRO A 44 3.17 3.74 -5.42
CA PRO A 44 2.21 2.66 -5.69
C PRO A 44 0.74 3.06 -5.47
N LEU A 45 0.47 3.95 -4.51
CA LEU A 45 -0.88 4.42 -4.22
C LEU A 45 -1.30 5.52 -5.19
N VAL A 46 -0.37 6.38 -5.59
CA VAL A 46 -0.61 7.41 -6.61
C VAL A 46 -0.95 6.76 -7.95
N ASP A 47 -0.19 5.75 -8.36
CA ASP A 47 -0.44 4.99 -9.58
C ASP A 47 -1.84 4.36 -9.57
N ALA A 48 -2.24 3.75 -8.45
CA ALA A 48 -3.58 3.19 -8.30
C ALA A 48 -4.70 4.25 -8.44
N VAL A 49 -4.48 5.47 -7.93
CA VAL A 49 -5.42 6.59 -8.13
C VAL A 49 -5.45 7.02 -9.60
N LEU A 50 -4.30 7.11 -10.26
CA LEU A 50 -4.22 7.51 -11.67
C LEU A 50 -4.89 6.49 -12.59
N GLU A 51 -4.72 5.20 -12.35
CA GLU A 51 -5.43 4.13 -13.08
C GLU A 51 -6.94 4.20 -12.82
N MET A 52 -7.37 4.34 -11.56
CA MET A 52 -8.79 4.48 -11.22
C MET A 52 -9.46 5.65 -11.96
N ARG A 53 -8.73 6.75 -12.20
CA ARG A 53 -9.28 7.93 -12.91
C ARG A 53 -9.46 7.72 -14.42
N LYS A 54 -8.86 6.68 -15.00
CA LYS A 54 -9.03 6.32 -16.42
C LYS A 54 -10.28 5.46 -16.65
N ASP A 55 -10.78 4.81 -15.61
CA ASP A 55 -12.03 4.03 -15.60
C ASP A 55 -13.28 4.93 -15.64
#